data_AF-K6DSX4-F1
#
_entry.id   AF-K6DSX4-F1
#
_cell.length_a   1.000
_cell.length_b   1.000
_cell.length_c   1.000
_cell.angle_alpha   90.00
_cell.angle_beta   90.00
_cell.angle_gamma   90.00
#
_symmetry.space_group_name_H-M   'P 1'
#
loop_
_entity.id
_entity.type
_entity.pdbx_description
1 polymer ?
#
loop_
_entity_poly.entity_id
_entity_poly.type
_entity_poly.pdbx_seq_one_letter_code
_entity_poly.pdbx_strand_id
1 'polypeptide(L)'
;MKISVAMATYNGEKYLEQQIDSILSQLNKEDELIISDDHSSDRTVPIIEKYTSTDPRVKLFMNDESGVTSNFENAIKRTKNDIIFLSDQDDIWKPEKVTTVKSYYGKNPNIQMIMSDITVVDNELTPTIDSFYEFRGSRSGVIKNIIKNSYIGCAMSFRKELKAQILPIPRNVPMHDMWIGLVADLNKVALLIPEKLIYYRRHEATVTTVENSSSLKQKLLWRFQISALLMKAFFKKK
;
A
#
# COMPACT_ATOMS: atom_id res chain seq x y z
N MET A 1 15.55 -9.16 9.37
CA MET A 1 14.29 -9.08 8.61
C MET A 1 14.59 -8.39 7.29
N LYS A 2 14.47 -9.12 6.19
CA LYS A 2 14.60 -8.57 4.82
C LYS A 2 13.27 -7.92 4.42
N ILE A 3 13.31 -6.98 3.48
CA ILE A 3 12.10 -6.30 3.01
C ILE A 3 11.92 -6.42 1.51
N SER A 4 10.66 -6.52 1.08
CA SER A 4 10.26 -6.32 -0.30
C SER A 4 9.38 -5.07 -0.35
N VAL A 5 9.54 -4.25 -1.37
CA VAL A 5 8.61 -3.16 -1.67
C VAL A 5 7.80 -3.56 -2.88
N ALA A 6 6.47 -3.56 -2.76
CA ALA A 6 5.54 -3.81 -3.84
C ALA A 6 4.96 -2.46 -4.29
N MET A 7 5.38 -2.02 -5.47
CA MET A 7 4.94 -0.77 -6.08
C MET A 7 4.05 -1.06 -7.29
N ALA A 8 2.96 -0.31 -7.40
CA ALA A 8 2.10 -0.31 -8.57
C ALA A 8 2.29 1.00 -9.35
N THR A 9 2.49 0.92 -10.67
CA THR A 9 2.64 2.07 -11.56
C THR A 9 1.61 2.09 -12.68
N TYR A 10 1.20 3.29 -13.08
CA TYR A 10 0.39 3.59 -14.26
C TYR A 10 0.51 5.09 -14.59
N ASN A 11 1.14 5.43 -15.71
CA ASN A 11 1.37 6.80 -16.16
C ASN A 11 1.92 7.74 -15.07
N GLY A 12 3.01 7.32 -14.41
CA GLY A 12 3.63 7.97 -13.26
C GLY A 12 4.90 8.76 -13.55
N GLU A 13 5.25 9.01 -14.81
CA GLU A 13 6.59 9.49 -15.21
C GLU A 13 7.07 10.74 -14.45
N LYS A 14 6.14 11.58 -13.99
CA LYS A 14 6.43 12.87 -13.36
C LYS A 14 7.12 12.73 -11.99
N TYR A 15 6.78 11.70 -11.22
CA TYR A 15 7.16 11.58 -9.81
C TYR A 15 7.92 10.30 -9.49
N LEU A 16 7.96 9.37 -10.44
CA LEU A 16 8.47 8.03 -10.25
C LEU A 16 9.95 7.96 -9.87
N GLU A 17 10.83 8.73 -10.52
CA GLU A 17 12.27 8.72 -10.19
C GLU A 17 12.49 9.09 -8.71
N GLN A 18 11.85 10.17 -8.23
CA GLN A 18 11.97 10.62 -6.85
C GLN A 18 11.45 9.58 -5.85
N GLN A 19 10.34 8.92 -6.18
CA GLN A 19 9.77 7.89 -5.33
C GLN A 19 10.68 6.65 -5.26
N ILE A 20 11.18 6.17 -6.40
CA ILE A 20 12.12 5.05 -6.47
C ILE A 20 13.39 5.37 -5.66
N ASP A 21 13.97 6.56 -5.84
CA ASP A 21 15.18 6.99 -5.11
C ASP A 21 14.95 7.02 -3.59
N SER A 22 13.78 7.49 -3.14
CA SER A 22 13.42 7.52 -1.71
C SER A 22 13.35 6.12 -1.09
N ILE A 23 13.00 5.11 -1.88
CA ILE A 23 12.96 3.70 -1.48
C ILE A 23 14.35 3.09 -1.52
N LEU A 24 15.08 3.26 -2.63
CA LEU A 24 16.38 2.62 -2.85
C LEU A 24 17.43 3.05 -1.83
N SER A 25 17.38 4.30 -1.36
CA SER A 25 18.24 4.81 -0.28
C SER A 25 18.07 4.09 1.06
N GLN A 26 16.94 3.37 1.25
CA GLN A 26 16.63 2.63 2.47
C GLN A 26 16.73 1.10 2.31
N LEU A 27 17.03 0.61 1.09
CA LEU A 27 17.17 -0.82 0.82
C LEU A 27 18.60 -1.31 1.12
N ASN A 28 18.71 -2.49 1.70
CA ASN A 28 19.96 -3.24 1.80
C ASN A 28 20.18 -4.11 0.54
N LYS A 29 21.34 -4.76 0.46
CA LYS A 29 21.70 -5.64 -0.68
C LYS A 29 20.73 -6.81 -0.89
N GLU A 30 20.11 -7.31 0.17
CA GLU A 30 19.20 -8.46 0.13
C GLU A 30 17.72 -8.08 0.04
N ASP A 31 17.42 -6.78 0.09
CA ASP A 31 16.08 -6.23 -0.08
C ASP A 31 15.74 -6.14 -1.58
N GLU A 32 14.46 -5.95 -1.92
CA GLU A 32 14.02 -5.83 -3.31
C GLU A 32 12.91 -4.80 -3.47
N LEU A 33 12.87 -4.17 -4.65
CA LEU A 33 11.79 -3.32 -5.14
C LEU A 33 11.14 -4.03 -6.32
N ILE A 34 9.92 -4.50 -6.10
CA ILE A 34 9.07 -5.14 -7.09
C ILE A 34 8.09 -4.09 -7.62
N ILE A 35 8.25 -3.72 -8.88
CA ILE A 35 7.40 -2.77 -9.58
C ILE A 35 6.51 -3.54 -10.54
N SER A 36 5.21 -3.30 -10.46
CA SER A 36 4.22 -3.81 -11.40
C SER A 36 3.59 -2.65 -12.15
N ASP A 37 3.68 -2.67 -13.48
CA ASP A 37 3.16 -1.61 -14.34
C ASP A 37 1.87 -2.03 -15.06
N ASP A 38 0.87 -1.17 -15.03
CA ASP A 38 -0.45 -1.39 -15.64
C ASP A 38 -0.52 -0.91 -17.09
N HIS A 39 0.50 -1.23 -17.89
CA HIS A 39 0.63 -0.83 -19.30
C HIS A 39 0.63 0.69 -19.51
N SER A 40 1.52 1.38 -18.79
CA SER A 40 1.76 2.81 -18.97
C SER A 40 2.09 3.16 -20.43
N SER A 41 1.53 4.26 -20.90
CA SER A 41 1.74 4.80 -22.25
C SER A 41 2.75 5.95 -22.30
N ASP A 42 3.14 6.47 -21.13
CA ASP A 42 4.15 7.53 -20.98
C ASP A 42 5.55 6.93 -20.76
N ARG A 43 6.51 7.73 -20.24
CA ARG A 43 7.87 7.24 -20.00
C ARG A 43 8.05 6.45 -18.71
N THR A 44 6.97 6.04 -18.02
CA THR A 44 7.03 5.25 -16.78
C THR A 44 7.88 3.99 -16.95
N VAL A 45 7.59 3.15 -17.94
CA VAL A 45 8.35 1.91 -18.19
C VAL A 45 9.81 2.19 -18.54
N PRO A 46 10.14 3.08 -19.51
CA PRO A 46 11.53 3.47 -19.78
C PRO A 46 12.30 3.98 -18.55
N ILE A 47 11.65 4.74 -17.67
CA ILE A 47 12.26 5.19 -16.41
C ILE A 47 12.61 4.00 -15.52
N ILE A 48 11.69 3.05 -15.34
CA ILE A 48 11.92 1.86 -14.51
C ILE A 48 13.04 1.00 -15.09
N GLU A 49 13.08 0.81 -16.41
CA GLU A 49 14.09 -0.01 -17.09
C GLU A 49 15.52 0.50 -16.83
N LYS A 50 15.72 1.82 -16.79
CA LYS A 50 17.00 2.44 -16.39
C LYS A 50 17.44 1.97 -15.00
N TYR A 51 16.54 1.92 -14.03
CA TYR A 51 16.85 1.38 -12.69
C TYR A 51 17.12 -0.12 -12.72
N THR A 52 16.34 -0.91 -13.44
CA THR A 52 16.57 -2.37 -13.52
C THR A 52 17.93 -2.72 -14.15
N SER A 53 18.43 -1.88 -15.06
CA SER A 53 19.73 -2.09 -15.72
C SER A 53 20.93 -1.79 -14.80
N THR A 54 20.72 -1.03 -13.72
CA THR A 54 21.78 -0.53 -12.84
C THR A 54 21.71 -1.07 -11.41
N ASP A 55 20.52 -1.46 -10.95
CA ASP A 55 20.29 -1.99 -9.61
C ASP A 55 19.56 -3.34 -9.65
N PRO A 56 20.23 -4.47 -9.33
CA PRO A 56 19.62 -5.81 -9.39
C PRO A 56 18.52 -6.03 -8.35
N ARG A 57 18.31 -5.10 -7.41
CA ARG A 57 17.21 -5.14 -6.44
C ARG A 57 15.89 -4.70 -7.06
N VAL A 58 15.92 -3.93 -8.16
CA VAL A 58 14.74 -3.43 -8.86
C VAL A 58 14.31 -4.43 -9.91
N LYS A 59 13.02 -4.80 -9.89
CA LYS A 59 12.43 -5.73 -10.86
C LYS A 59 11.13 -5.17 -11.38
N LEU A 60 11.01 -5.12 -12.70
CA LEU A 60 9.79 -4.72 -13.39
C LEU A 60 9.00 -5.96 -13.82
N PHE A 61 7.69 -5.91 -13.62
CA PHE A 61 6.73 -6.86 -14.15
C PHE A 61 5.57 -6.11 -14.78
N MET A 62 5.00 -6.66 -15.83
CA MET A 62 3.76 -6.13 -16.39
C MET A 62 2.58 -6.76 -15.66
N ASN A 63 1.53 -5.98 -15.44
CA ASN A 63 0.27 -6.49 -14.92
C ASN A 63 -0.38 -7.42 -15.94
N ASP A 64 -0.95 -8.54 -15.49
CA ASP A 64 -1.62 -9.52 -16.37
C ASP A 64 -3.08 -9.12 -16.64
N GLU A 65 -3.64 -8.26 -15.79
CA GLU A 65 -4.99 -7.69 -15.88
C GLU A 65 -4.88 -6.16 -15.99
N SER A 66 -6.00 -5.44 -15.87
CA SER A 66 -6.00 -3.99 -15.75
C SER A 66 -6.57 -3.52 -14.42
N GLY A 67 -5.99 -2.46 -13.88
CA GLY A 67 -6.50 -1.72 -12.73
C GLY A 67 -5.72 -1.95 -11.44
N VAL A 68 -5.74 -0.92 -10.59
CA VAL A 68 -4.93 -0.77 -9.36
C VAL A 68 -4.91 -2.00 -8.45
N THR A 69 -6.05 -2.64 -8.20
CA THR A 69 -6.13 -3.80 -7.30
C THR A 69 -5.39 -5.02 -7.87
N SER A 70 -5.54 -5.28 -9.17
CA SER A 70 -4.83 -6.37 -9.84
C SER A 70 -3.33 -6.08 -9.94
N ASN A 71 -2.98 -4.81 -10.17
CA ASN A 71 -1.59 -4.36 -10.27
C ASN A 71 -0.83 -4.55 -8.94
N PHE A 72 -1.42 -4.12 -7.83
CA PHE A 72 -0.87 -4.40 -6.50
C PHE A 72 -0.82 -5.90 -6.19
N GLU A 73 -1.84 -6.67 -6.58
CA GLU A 73 -1.81 -8.13 -6.42
C GLU A 73 -0.62 -8.76 -7.17
N ASN A 74 -0.36 -8.35 -8.41
CA ASN A 74 0.76 -8.83 -9.21
C ASN A 74 2.11 -8.52 -8.53
N ALA A 75 2.30 -7.29 -8.05
CA ALA A 75 3.49 -6.91 -7.29
C ALA A 75 3.64 -7.75 -6.00
N ILE A 76 2.58 -7.84 -5.19
CA ILE A 76 2.58 -8.58 -3.91
C ILE A 76 2.92 -10.07 -4.14
N LYS A 77 2.36 -10.70 -5.16
CA LYS A 77 2.63 -12.12 -5.48
C LYS A 77 4.12 -12.39 -5.64
N ARG A 78 4.86 -11.48 -6.26
CA ARG A 78 6.28 -11.61 -6.64
C ARG A 78 7.27 -11.27 -5.52
N THR A 79 6.80 -10.65 -4.44
CA THR A 79 7.62 -10.40 -3.24
C THR A 79 8.03 -11.68 -2.51
N LYS A 80 9.25 -11.73 -1.98
CA LYS A 80 9.80 -12.91 -1.29
C LYS A 80 10.28 -12.70 0.15
N ASN A 81 10.48 -11.44 0.56
CA ASN A 81 11.11 -11.14 1.85
C ASN A 81 10.12 -11.07 3.02
N ASP A 82 10.64 -10.93 4.24
CA ASP A 82 9.88 -11.11 5.48
C ASP A 82 8.79 -10.04 5.69
N ILE A 83 9.10 -8.79 5.35
CA ILE A 83 8.18 -7.65 5.44
C ILE A 83 7.97 -7.09 4.05
N ILE A 84 6.71 -6.88 3.69
CA ILE A 84 6.28 -6.33 2.40
C ILE A 84 5.73 -4.93 2.67
N PHE A 85 6.32 -3.93 2.05
CA PHE A 85 5.79 -2.57 2.03
C PHE A 85 4.99 -2.36 0.77
N LEU A 86 3.85 -1.69 0.88
CA LEU A 86 3.13 -1.19 -0.29
C LEU A 86 3.60 0.23 -0.60
N SER A 87 3.62 0.57 -1.88
CA SER A 87 4.04 1.87 -2.35
C SER A 87 3.26 2.29 -3.59
N ASP A 88 2.78 3.52 -3.60
CA ASP A 88 2.35 4.19 -4.82
C ASP A 88 3.56 4.80 -5.54
N GLN A 89 3.36 5.29 -6.75
CA GLN A 89 4.40 5.79 -7.67
C GLN A 89 4.78 7.26 -7.47
N ASP A 90 3.99 8.01 -6.68
CA ASP A 90 3.99 9.48 -6.64
C ASP A 90 4.22 10.09 -5.24
N ASP A 91 4.44 9.25 -4.24
CA ASP A 91 4.78 9.64 -2.86
C ASP A 91 6.28 9.84 -2.64
N ILE A 92 6.67 10.12 -1.39
CA ILE A 92 8.07 10.09 -0.94
C ILE A 92 8.15 9.42 0.42
N TRP A 93 9.02 8.40 0.55
CA TRP A 93 9.33 7.80 1.84
C TRP A 93 10.25 8.71 2.66
N LYS A 94 9.93 8.93 3.93
CA LYS A 94 10.87 9.60 4.84
C LYS A 94 12.05 8.67 5.18
N PRO A 95 13.26 9.21 5.43
CA PRO A 95 14.49 8.41 5.58
C PRO A 95 14.43 7.32 6.66
N GLU A 96 13.61 7.52 7.68
CA GLU A 96 13.46 6.63 8.83
C GLU A 96 12.32 5.60 8.69
N LYS A 97 11.63 5.55 7.53
CA LYS A 97 10.44 4.69 7.37
C LYS A 97 10.74 3.22 7.61
N VAL A 98 11.73 2.67 6.90
CA VAL A 98 12.05 1.23 6.98
C VAL A 98 12.55 0.84 8.37
N THR A 99 13.44 1.65 8.95
CA THR A 99 14.03 1.37 10.27
C THR A 99 12.99 1.45 11.38
N THR A 100 12.10 2.44 11.33
CA THR A 100 10.98 2.60 12.27
C THR A 100 10.01 1.42 12.21
N VAL A 101 9.54 1.06 11.01
CA VAL A 101 8.60 -0.06 10.84
C VAL A 101 9.23 -1.39 11.28
N LYS A 102 10.50 -1.64 10.95
CA LYS A 102 11.24 -2.82 11.44
C LYS A 102 11.30 -2.86 12.97
N SER A 103 11.55 -1.72 13.63
CA SER A 103 11.57 -1.63 15.09
C SER A 103 10.22 -2.03 15.70
N TYR A 104 9.11 -1.55 15.14
CA TYR A 104 7.78 -1.94 15.59
C TYR A 104 7.49 -3.43 15.40
N TYR A 105 7.83 -4.02 14.26
CA TYR A 105 7.69 -5.47 14.07
C TYR A 105 8.56 -6.29 15.03
N GLY A 106 9.76 -5.81 15.38
CA GLY A 106 10.63 -6.46 16.34
C GLY A 106 10.04 -6.48 17.76
N LYS A 107 9.38 -5.39 18.16
CA LYS A 107 8.69 -5.26 19.46
C LYS A 107 7.34 -5.97 19.51
N ASN A 108 6.73 -6.24 18.36
CA ASN A 108 5.38 -6.79 18.24
C ASN A 108 5.35 -8.03 17.34
N PRO A 109 5.80 -9.20 17.82
CA PRO A 109 5.92 -10.41 17.00
C PRO A 109 4.56 -10.93 16.47
N ASN A 110 3.46 -10.68 17.19
CA ASN A 110 2.12 -11.10 16.80
C ASN A 110 1.45 -10.20 15.75
N ILE A 111 1.98 -8.99 15.53
CA ILE A 111 1.44 -8.05 14.54
C ILE A 111 1.89 -8.47 13.15
N GLN A 112 0.94 -8.54 12.22
CA GLN A 112 1.17 -8.94 10.83
C GLN A 112 1.00 -7.77 9.86
N MET A 113 0.35 -6.68 10.24
CA MET A 113 0.21 -5.49 9.41
C MET A 113 0.42 -4.24 10.26
N ILE A 114 1.25 -3.32 9.75
CA ILE A 114 1.49 -2.00 10.32
C ILE A 114 1.12 -0.94 9.30
N MET A 115 0.38 0.07 9.73
CA MET A 115 0.17 1.30 8.97
C MET A 115 0.71 2.50 9.76
N SER A 116 1.54 3.32 9.12
CA SER A 116 2.05 4.57 9.69
C SER A 116 1.14 5.75 9.36
N ASP A 117 1.27 6.85 10.10
CA ASP A 117 0.64 8.11 9.68
C ASP A 117 1.37 8.69 8.46
N ILE A 118 0.76 9.69 7.84
CA ILE A 118 1.27 10.39 6.66
C ILE A 118 1.11 11.90 6.82
N THR A 119 2.06 12.64 6.24
CA THR A 119 1.95 14.07 6.02
C THR A 119 1.49 14.29 4.59
N VAL A 120 0.35 14.94 4.38
CA VAL A 120 -0.14 15.26 3.04
C VAL A 120 0.57 16.51 2.53
N VAL A 121 1.06 16.47 1.30
CA VAL A 121 1.82 17.56 0.67
C VAL A 121 1.28 17.90 -0.71
N ASP A 122 1.57 19.12 -1.18
CA ASP A 122 1.36 19.52 -2.57
C ASP A 122 2.50 19.03 -3.50
N ASN A 123 2.53 19.50 -4.74
CA ASN A 123 3.54 19.08 -5.72
C ASN A 123 4.95 19.56 -5.35
N GLU A 124 5.04 20.69 -4.66
CA GLU A 124 6.24 21.34 -4.18
C GLU A 124 6.71 20.79 -2.81
N LEU A 125 6.02 19.75 -2.30
CA LEU A 125 6.27 19.12 -1.01
C LEU A 125 5.97 20.00 0.21
N THR A 126 5.16 21.03 0.03
CA THR A 126 4.66 21.86 1.14
C THR A 126 3.55 21.10 1.88
N PRO A 127 3.65 20.93 3.21
CA PRO A 127 2.61 20.27 3.98
C PRO A 127 1.25 21.00 3.91
N THR A 128 0.21 20.26 3.55
CA THR A 128 -1.19 20.74 3.53
C THR A 128 -2.02 20.11 4.66
N ILE A 129 -1.72 18.88 5.06
CA ILE A 129 -2.27 18.22 6.24
C ILE A 129 -1.13 17.53 6.98
N ASP A 130 -0.89 17.93 8.21
CA ASP A 130 0.24 17.42 9.00
C ASP A 130 0.07 15.96 9.44
N SER A 131 -1.13 15.60 9.93
CA SER A 131 -1.52 14.22 10.29
C SER A 131 -2.81 13.83 9.56
N PHE A 132 -2.70 12.84 8.68
CA PHE A 132 -3.89 12.26 8.06
C PHE A 132 -4.75 11.49 9.06
N TYR A 133 -4.11 10.88 10.06
CA TYR A 133 -4.82 10.18 11.12
C TYR A 133 -5.74 11.11 11.91
N GLU A 134 -5.26 12.29 12.30
CA GLU A 134 -6.07 13.29 12.98
C GLU A 134 -7.17 13.82 12.06
N PHE A 135 -6.82 14.17 10.82
CA PHE A 135 -7.77 14.68 9.84
C PHE A 135 -8.94 13.72 9.55
N ARG A 136 -8.67 12.41 9.50
CA ARG A 136 -9.70 11.39 9.16
C ARG A 136 -10.29 10.68 10.37
N GLY A 137 -9.66 10.80 11.54
CA GLY A 137 -9.94 9.98 12.71
C GLY A 137 -9.53 8.52 12.51
N SER A 138 -8.36 8.24 11.91
CA SER A 138 -7.89 6.89 11.54
C SER A 138 -7.56 6.03 12.77
N ARG A 139 -7.97 4.76 12.73
CA ARG A 139 -7.98 3.75 13.81
C ARG A 139 -8.20 2.37 13.17
N SER A 140 -7.62 1.32 13.74
CA SER A 140 -7.98 -0.07 13.43
C SER A 140 -9.39 -0.41 13.93
N GLY A 141 -9.97 -1.47 13.37
CA GLY A 141 -11.26 -2.03 13.78
C GLY A 141 -12.15 -2.38 12.59
N VAL A 142 -12.61 -3.64 12.55
CA VAL A 142 -13.44 -4.19 11.46
C VAL A 142 -14.67 -3.31 11.19
N ILE A 143 -15.51 -3.08 12.21
CA ILE A 143 -16.78 -2.33 12.06
C ILE A 143 -16.50 -0.91 11.57
N LYS A 144 -15.51 -0.27 12.18
CA LYS A 144 -15.12 1.11 11.88
C LYS A 144 -14.67 1.23 10.43
N ASN A 145 -13.78 0.34 9.98
CA ASN A 145 -13.23 0.39 8.64
C ASN A 145 -14.20 -0.09 7.55
N ILE A 146 -15.19 -0.94 7.87
CA ILE A 146 -16.32 -1.24 6.96
C ILE A 146 -17.21 0.00 6.75
N ILE A 147 -17.45 0.79 7.80
CA ILE A 147 -18.30 1.99 7.72
C ILE A 147 -17.56 3.14 7.04
N LYS A 148 -16.34 3.43 7.51
CA LYS A 148 -15.47 4.52 7.06
C LYS A 148 -14.01 4.04 7.09
N ASN A 149 -13.52 3.60 5.93
CA ASN A 149 -12.17 3.07 5.79
C ASN A 149 -11.10 4.10 6.19
N SER A 150 -10.13 3.63 6.96
CA SER A 150 -8.95 4.41 7.40
C SER A 150 -7.67 3.94 6.73
N TYR A 151 -7.69 2.78 6.08
CA TYR A 151 -6.51 2.18 5.49
C TYR A 151 -6.07 2.89 4.23
N ILE A 152 -4.76 3.11 4.14
CA ILE A 152 -4.07 3.65 2.97
C ILE A 152 -2.93 2.70 2.62
N GLY A 153 -2.91 2.27 1.36
CA GLY A 153 -1.91 1.37 0.79
C GLY A 153 -0.48 1.84 1.00
N CYS A 154 -0.09 3.03 0.52
CA CYS A 154 1.31 3.49 0.58
C CYS A 154 1.91 3.57 2.00
N ALA A 155 1.06 3.73 3.01
CA ALA A 155 1.41 3.75 4.43
C ALA A 155 1.50 2.37 5.09
N MET A 156 1.17 1.32 4.35
CA MET A 156 1.03 -0.03 4.86
C MET A 156 2.29 -0.86 4.63
N SER A 157 2.59 -1.70 5.62
CA SER A 157 3.46 -2.86 5.49
C SER A 157 2.81 -4.08 6.12
N PHE A 158 3.18 -5.27 5.69
CA PHE A 158 2.73 -6.51 6.31
C PHE A 158 3.78 -7.62 6.24
N ARG A 159 3.67 -8.61 7.12
CA ARG A 159 4.52 -9.80 7.10
C ARG A 159 4.09 -10.74 5.97
N LYS A 160 5.06 -11.41 5.33
CA LYS A 160 4.79 -12.32 4.20
C LYS A 160 3.74 -13.40 4.48
N GLU A 161 3.59 -13.83 5.72
CA GLU A 161 2.60 -14.84 6.14
C GLU A 161 1.15 -14.36 5.91
N LEU A 162 0.92 -13.04 5.89
CA LEU A 162 -0.39 -12.47 5.61
C LEU A 162 -0.82 -12.70 4.15
N LYS A 163 0.13 -12.93 3.22
CA LYS A 163 -0.15 -13.22 1.78
C LYS A 163 -1.17 -14.34 1.61
N ALA A 164 -1.06 -15.41 2.39
CA ALA A 164 -1.96 -16.57 2.30
C ALA A 164 -3.42 -16.25 2.65
N GLN A 165 -3.66 -15.15 3.38
CA GLN A 165 -5.00 -14.74 3.81
C GLN A 165 -5.59 -13.64 2.91
N ILE A 166 -4.74 -12.84 2.27
CA ILE A 166 -5.17 -11.70 1.45
C ILE A 166 -5.20 -12.01 -0.05
N LEU A 167 -4.47 -13.03 -0.52
CA LEU A 167 -4.42 -13.42 -1.93
C LEU A 167 -5.37 -14.60 -2.25
N PRO A 168 -6.01 -14.61 -3.43
CA PRO A 168 -6.13 -13.47 -4.35
C PRO A 168 -6.99 -12.35 -3.74
N ILE A 169 -6.69 -11.10 -4.09
CA ILE A 169 -7.45 -9.92 -3.66
C ILE A 169 -8.77 -9.90 -4.44
N PRO A 170 -9.93 -9.92 -3.77
CA PRO A 170 -11.20 -9.94 -4.48
C PRO A 170 -11.40 -8.68 -5.32
N ARG A 171 -11.75 -8.84 -6.60
CA ARG A 171 -11.93 -7.70 -7.53
C ARG A 171 -13.16 -6.82 -7.20
N ASN A 172 -14.08 -7.33 -6.39
CA ASN A 172 -15.29 -6.64 -5.96
C ASN A 172 -15.15 -5.90 -4.62
N VAL A 173 -13.94 -5.69 -4.11
CA VAL A 173 -13.69 -4.76 -2.99
C VAL A 173 -13.40 -3.36 -3.51
N PRO A 174 -13.68 -2.29 -2.73
CA PRO A 174 -13.40 -0.92 -3.14
C PRO A 174 -11.93 -0.68 -3.47
N MET A 175 -11.03 -1.19 -2.62
CA MET A 175 -9.59 -1.02 -2.74
C MET A 175 -8.84 -2.17 -2.05
N HIS A 176 -7.64 -2.48 -2.54
CA HIS A 176 -6.78 -3.53 -2.00
C HIS A 176 -6.37 -3.30 -0.54
N ASP A 177 -6.09 -2.05 -0.16
CA ASP A 177 -5.64 -1.66 1.18
C ASP A 177 -6.73 -1.87 2.25
N MET A 178 -7.99 -1.54 1.91
CA MET A 178 -9.15 -1.81 2.74
C MET A 178 -9.31 -3.31 2.97
N TRP A 179 -9.15 -4.13 1.94
CA TRP A 179 -9.20 -5.59 2.07
C TRP A 179 -8.11 -6.12 3.00
N ILE A 180 -6.85 -5.74 2.76
CA ILE A 180 -5.71 -6.19 3.57
C ILE A 180 -5.88 -5.76 5.03
N GLY A 181 -6.25 -4.50 5.26
CA GLY A 181 -6.45 -3.95 6.60
C GLY A 181 -7.59 -4.64 7.35
N LEU A 182 -8.71 -4.91 6.68
CA LEU A 182 -9.85 -5.61 7.30
C LEU A 182 -9.54 -7.08 7.61
N VAL A 183 -8.79 -7.77 6.75
CA VAL A 183 -8.30 -9.14 7.06
C VAL A 183 -7.38 -9.11 8.28
N ALA A 184 -6.50 -8.11 8.39
CA ALA A 184 -5.63 -7.96 9.57
C ALA A 184 -6.43 -7.61 10.84
N ASP A 185 -7.42 -6.72 10.76
CA ASP A 185 -8.31 -6.36 11.86
C ASP A 185 -9.11 -7.55 12.38
N LEU A 186 -9.68 -8.34 11.46
CA LEU A 186 -10.46 -9.53 11.79
C LEU A 186 -9.65 -10.54 12.61
N ASN A 187 -8.35 -10.61 12.32
CA ASN A 187 -7.41 -11.47 13.01
C ASN A 187 -6.74 -10.82 14.23
N LYS A 188 -7.05 -9.55 14.55
CA LYS A 188 -6.43 -8.75 15.62
C LYS A 188 -4.90 -8.64 15.48
N VAL A 189 -4.42 -8.55 14.24
CA VAL A 189 -2.98 -8.47 13.90
C VAL A 189 -2.61 -7.16 13.19
N ALA A 190 -3.50 -6.16 13.21
CA ALA A 190 -3.28 -4.82 12.69
C ALA A 190 -2.79 -3.87 13.79
N LEU A 191 -1.78 -3.05 13.48
CA LEU A 191 -1.29 -1.98 14.33
C LEU A 191 -1.18 -0.68 13.53
N LEU A 192 -1.72 0.41 14.07
CA LEU A 192 -1.50 1.75 13.53
C LEU A 192 -0.49 2.46 14.43
N ILE A 193 0.60 2.94 13.83
CA ILE A 193 1.68 3.64 14.53
C ILE A 193 1.59 5.15 14.22
N PRO A 194 1.89 6.04 15.19
CA PRO A 194 1.67 7.49 15.05
C PRO A 194 2.72 8.19 14.19
N GLU A 195 3.83 7.52 13.84
CA GLU A 195 4.92 8.14 13.09
C GLU A 195 4.46 8.48 11.67
N LYS A 196 4.72 9.72 11.27
CA LYS A 196 4.44 10.23 9.93
C LYS A 196 5.59 9.87 9.02
N LEU A 197 5.53 8.74 8.32
CA LEU A 197 6.70 8.17 7.62
C LEU A 197 6.69 8.42 6.10
N ILE A 198 5.72 9.17 5.59
CA ILE A 198 5.52 9.42 4.16
C ILE A 198 5.10 10.87 3.95
N TYR A 199 5.62 11.47 2.89
CA TYR A 199 4.98 12.63 2.25
C TYR A 199 4.04 12.13 1.17
N TYR A 200 2.75 12.23 1.44
CA TYR A 200 1.68 11.77 0.57
C TYR A 200 1.28 12.91 -0.36
N ARG A 201 1.71 12.82 -1.63
CA ARG A 201 1.50 13.90 -2.59
C ARG A 201 0.06 13.89 -3.08
N ARG A 202 -0.62 15.04 -3.03
CA ARG A 202 -1.97 15.18 -3.62
C ARG A 202 -2.01 16.31 -4.63
N HIS A 203 -2.59 16.01 -5.78
CA HIS A 203 -2.79 16.93 -6.89
C HIS A 203 -4.17 16.74 -7.51
N GLU A 204 -4.61 17.68 -8.35
CA GLU A 204 -5.95 17.62 -8.98
C GLU A 204 -6.17 16.36 -9.84
N ALA A 205 -5.08 15.77 -10.36
CA ALA A 205 -5.11 14.52 -11.13
C ALA A 205 -4.97 13.22 -10.28
N THR A 206 -4.99 13.28 -8.94
CA THR A 206 -4.92 12.06 -8.12
C THR A 206 -6.22 11.27 -8.29
N VAL A 207 -6.11 9.98 -8.65
CA VAL A 207 -7.25 9.09 -8.94
C VAL A 207 -8.23 8.96 -7.76
N THR A 208 -7.76 9.18 -6.52
CA THR A 208 -8.59 9.23 -5.32
C THR A 208 -8.99 10.67 -4.96
N THR A 209 -10.18 11.09 -5.37
CA THR A 209 -10.79 12.34 -4.90
C THR A 209 -11.15 12.24 -3.41
N VAL A 210 -10.99 13.34 -2.65
CA VAL A 210 -11.45 13.45 -1.25
C VAL A 210 -12.98 13.30 -1.16
N GLU A 211 -13.69 13.62 -2.24
CA GLU A 211 -15.12 13.47 -2.37
C GLU A 211 -15.49 12.09 -2.91
N ASN A 212 -16.18 11.30 -2.08
CA ASN A 212 -16.71 9.98 -2.40
C ASN A 212 -17.78 10.07 -3.50
N SER A 213 -17.38 9.97 -4.77
CA SER A 213 -18.26 9.96 -5.96
C SER A 213 -19.19 8.75 -6.05
N SER A 214 -19.00 7.72 -5.21
CA SER A 214 -19.82 6.51 -5.27
C SER A 214 -21.20 6.70 -4.62
N SER A 215 -22.24 6.19 -5.30
CA SER A 215 -23.62 6.23 -4.83
C SER A 215 -23.82 5.50 -3.49
N LEU A 216 -24.86 5.87 -2.73
CA LEU A 216 -25.20 5.20 -1.47
C LEU A 216 -25.46 3.70 -1.68
N LYS A 217 -26.11 3.33 -2.79
CA LYS A 217 -26.33 1.93 -3.17
C LYS A 217 -25.01 1.18 -3.34
N GLN A 218 -24.04 1.77 -4.02
CA GLN A 218 -22.73 1.16 -4.21
C GLN A 218 -21.99 0.97 -2.88
N LYS A 219 -22.05 1.96 -1.99
CA LYS A 219 -21.45 1.87 -0.65
C LYS A 219 -22.07 0.74 0.17
N LEU A 220 -23.39 0.57 0.13
CA LEU A 220 -24.07 -0.53 0.81
C LEU A 220 -23.71 -1.89 0.20
N LEU A 221 -23.63 -1.98 -1.13
CA LEU A 221 -23.23 -3.19 -1.83
C LEU A 221 -21.81 -3.63 -1.42
N TRP A 222 -20.84 -2.70 -1.43
CA TRP A 222 -19.47 -2.99 -1.00
C TRP A 222 -19.40 -3.44 0.45
N ARG A 223 -20.15 -2.80 1.37
CA ARG A 223 -20.21 -3.24 2.78
C ARG A 223 -20.71 -4.67 2.91
N PHE A 224 -21.77 -5.03 2.19
CA PHE A 224 -22.30 -6.39 2.17
C PHE A 224 -21.28 -7.37 1.59
N GLN A 225 -20.69 -7.06 0.44
CA GLN A 225 -19.70 -7.91 -0.23
C GLN A 225 -18.47 -8.16 0.64
N ILE A 226 -17.88 -7.10 1.20
CA ILE A 226 -16.74 -7.20 2.12
C ILE A 226 -17.10 -8.04 3.34
N SER A 227 -18.26 -7.81 3.95
CA SER A 227 -18.67 -8.58 5.15
C SER A 227 -18.79 -10.07 4.83
N ALA A 228 -19.39 -10.42 3.68
CA ALA A 228 -19.49 -11.81 3.24
C ALA A 228 -18.11 -12.43 2.94
N LEU A 229 -17.20 -11.67 2.32
CA LEU A 229 -15.83 -12.12 2.04
C LEU A 229 -15.01 -12.32 3.33
N LEU A 230 -15.14 -11.41 4.30
CA LEU A 230 -14.48 -11.53 5.60
C LEU A 230 -15.00 -12.74 6.37
N MET A 231 -16.30 -13.01 6.35
CA MET A 231 -16.84 -14.25 6.94
C MET A 231 -16.22 -15.49 6.29
N LYS A 232 -16.18 -15.56 4.95
CA LYS A 232 -15.55 -16.68 4.24
C LYS A 232 -14.06 -16.84 4.60
N ALA A 233 -13.32 -15.73 4.68
CA ALA A 233 -11.91 -15.74 5.07
C ALA A 233 -11.71 -16.22 6.52
N PHE A 234 -12.59 -15.82 7.43
CA PHE A 234 -12.56 -16.28 8.83
C PHE A 234 -12.75 -17.80 8.94
N PHE A 235 -13.75 -18.35 8.24
CA PHE A 235 -14.09 -19.77 8.32
C PHE A 235 -13.11 -20.68 7.59
N LYS A 236 -12.39 -20.19 6.57
CA LYS A 236 -11.30 -20.96 5.92
C LYS A 236 -10.09 -21.20 6.81
N LYS A 237 -9.97 -20.46 7.92
CA LYS A 237 -8.81 -20.50 8.83
C LYS A 237 -9.00 -21.49 10.00
N LYS A 238 -10.23 -21.98 10.20
CA LYS A 238 -10.56 -23.06 11.15
C LYS A 238 -10.56 -24.40 10.41
#